data_AF-A0A2J4RG65-F1
#
_entry.id   AF-A0A2J4RG65-F1
#
_cell.length_a   1.000
_cell.length_b   1.000
_cell.length_c   1.000
_cell.angle_alpha   90.00
_cell.angle_beta   90.00
_cell.angle_gamma   90.00
#
_symmetry.space_group_name_H-M   'P 1'
#
loop_
_entity.id
_entity.type
_entity.pdbx_description
1 polymer ?
#
loop_
_entity_poly.entity_id
_entity_poly.type
_entity_poly.pdbx_seq_one_letter_code
_entity_poly.pdbx_strand_id
1 'polypeptide(L)'
;MANIKIAAIADTTQISNTVKSFIDRNPELQDGAVIIKVDVEGCQGRRRTNEIRQFLDEDEVSDQSSVSKVEVQWISTKALNFKSAVHTRLSNLKRKYCIPFSSMNILPTSKLEEYLIEVEAVREYFKEGIQNALERYEEYIQMEKDRSPKLAELIEKLRMTKDDFEKSFLFQISHPIPFTPMSIDGEDLGDRYSVGLIQDIALTAESIYASCTKPKIDQTFVEKLSNLKDKVVSFMFLDDRATKIADSIQSVLNHLPSGNLDSPLHMSLFREWLLLLSDTNRLNRIMDGDDLVTGFIAEIKNRFNDLDDNLANNTGSIFVDPFTGNGIPAKTSNSSITPVSNNDVVQKKVTFSIPFNF
;
A
#
# COMPACT_ATOMS: atom_id res chain seq x y z
N MET A 1 -32.96 36.81 15.68
CA MET A 1 -31.64 36.44 15.13
C MET A 1 -31.21 35.16 15.80
N ALA A 2 -31.01 34.09 15.02
CA ALA A 2 -30.71 32.76 15.55
C ALA A 2 -29.26 32.72 16.05
N ASN A 3 -29.09 32.42 17.35
CA ASN A 3 -27.78 32.12 17.93
C ASN A 3 -27.33 30.75 17.42
N ILE A 4 -26.39 30.75 16.47
CA ILE A 4 -25.66 29.54 16.07
C ILE A 4 -24.66 29.26 17.20
N LYS A 5 -24.94 28.22 18.00
CA LYS A 5 -23.98 27.64 18.94
C LYS A 5 -22.84 27.03 18.13
N ILE A 6 -21.64 27.57 18.29
CA ILE A 6 -20.41 26.88 17.93
C ILE A 6 -20.27 25.75 18.96
N ALA A 7 -20.50 24.50 18.54
CA ALA A 7 -20.23 23.34 19.36
C ALA A 7 -18.71 23.17 19.45
N ALA A 8 -18.18 23.40 20.65
CA ALA A 8 -16.80 23.14 21.00
C ALA A 8 -16.53 21.63 21.02
N ILE A 9 -15.35 21.24 20.52
CA ILE A 9 -14.57 20.02 20.80
C ILE A 9 -15.36 18.70 20.60
N ALA A 10 -14.97 17.91 19.58
CA ALA A 10 -15.41 16.52 19.49
C ALA A 10 -15.01 15.80 20.79
N ASP A 11 -16.04 15.47 21.57
CA ASP A 11 -15.95 14.91 22.91
C ASP A 11 -15.18 13.57 22.85
N THR A 12 -14.10 13.43 23.63
CA THR A 12 -13.26 12.21 23.77
C THR A 12 -14.07 10.93 24.01
N THR A 13 -15.30 11.08 24.48
CA THR A 13 -16.34 10.07 24.66
C THR A 13 -16.76 9.35 23.36
N GLN A 14 -16.74 10.02 22.20
CA GLN A 14 -17.11 9.41 20.91
C GLN A 14 -16.00 8.51 20.33
N ILE A 15 -14.72 8.90 20.50
CA ILE A 15 -13.55 8.10 20.10
C ILE A 15 -13.49 6.80 20.90
N SER A 16 -13.78 6.88 22.20
CA SER A 16 -13.90 5.71 23.07
C SER A 16 -14.98 4.74 22.60
N ASN A 17 -16.10 5.22 22.04
CA ASN A 17 -17.19 4.36 21.59
C ASN A 17 -16.86 3.60 20.29
N THR A 18 -16.08 4.19 19.38
CA THR A 18 -15.70 3.53 18.12
C THR A 18 -14.63 2.47 18.34
N VAL A 19 -13.61 2.76 19.15
CA VAL A 19 -12.61 1.74 19.58
C VAL A 19 -13.29 0.63 20.36
N LYS A 20 -14.22 0.99 21.26
CA LYS A 20 -15.03 0.01 21.99
C LYS A 20 -15.88 -0.82 21.03
N SER A 21 -16.52 -0.23 20.02
CA SER A 21 -17.26 -0.98 18.98
C SER A 21 -16.38 -1.91 18.15
N PHE A 22 -15.10 -1.57 17.94
CA PHE A 22 -14.15 -2.42 17.22
C PHE A 22 -13.70 -3.60 18.08
N ILE A 23 -13.42 -3.35 19.36
CA ILE A 23 -13.12 -4.40 20.34
C ILE A 23 -14.36 -5.28 20.58
N ASP A 24 -15.56 -4.71 20.63
CA ASP A 24 -16.83 -5.46 20.77
C ASP A 24 -17.09 -6.36 19.55
N ARG A 25 -16.68 -5.91 18.35
CA ARG A 25 -16.75 -6.70 17.11
C ARG A 25 -15.63 -7.75 16.99
N ASN A 26 -14.56 -7.61 17.76
CA ASN A 26 -13.39 -8.50 17.77
C ASN A 26 -13.03 -8.82 19.23
N PRO A 27 -13.88 -9.59 19.94
CA PRO A 27 -13.73 -9.85 21.37
C PRO A 27 -12.38 -10.48 21.74
N GLU A 28 -11.74 -11.18 20.80
CA GLU A 28 -10.40 -11.74 20.93
C GLU A 28 -9.29 -10.70 21.19
N LEU A 29 -9.54 -9.41 20.94
CA LEU A 29 -8.62 -8.31 21.24
C LEU A 29 -8.61 -7.89 22.71
N GLN A 30 -9.56 -8.36 23.53
CA GLN A 30 -9.63 -8.07 24.96
C GLN A 30 -8.39 -8.59 25.72
N ASP A 31 -7.81 -9.68 25.23
CA ASP A 31 -6.57 -10.27 25.77
C ASP A 31 -5.30 -9.55 25.26
N GLY A 32 -5.47 -8.43 24.55
CA GLY A 32 -4.40 -7.65 23.93
C GLY A 32 -4.05 -8.15 22.52
N ALA A 33 -3.28 -7.34 21.79
CA ALA A 33 -2.81 -7.68 20.46
C ALA A 33 -1.32 -7.38 20.31
N VAL A 34 -0.73 -7.87 19.23
CA VAL A 34 0.65 -7.61 18.84
C VAL A 34 0.76 -7.31 17.36
N ILE A 35 1.80 -6.60 16.98
CA ILE A 35 2.21 -6.45 15.58
C ILE A 35 3.40 -7.38 15.35
N ILE A 36 3.33 -8.18 14.30
CA ILE A 36 4.40 -9.11 13.92
C ILE A 36 4.76 -8.92 12.45
N LYS A 37 6.07 -8.86 12.18
CA LYS A 37 6.63 -8.75 10.83
C LYS A 37 7.37 -10.04 10.49
N VAL A 38 7.08 -10.57 9.31
CA VAL A 38 7.81 -11.71 8.72
C VAL A 38 8.43 -11.20 7.43
N ASP A 39 9.76 -11.15 7.40
CA ASP A 39 10.56 -10.74 6.26
C ASP A 39 11.06 -11.97 5.51
N VAL A 40 10.87 -11.97 4.20
CA VAL A 40 11.32 -13.03 3.30
C VAL A 40 12.06 -12.40 2.14
N GLU A 41 13.32 -12.77 1.98
CA GLU A 41 14.18 -12.30 0.90
C GLU A 41 14.78 -13.49 0.13
N GLY A 42 15.26 -13.21 -1.07
CA GLY A 42 15.87 -14.23 -1.93
C GLY A 42 16.29 -13.64 -3.26
N CYS A 43 17.32 -14.19 -3.90
CA CYS A 43 17.70 -13.78 -5.24
C CYS A 43 16.56 -14.01 -6.27
N GLN A 44 16.64 -13.33 -7.40
CA GLN A 44 15.66 -13.43 -8.50
C GLN A 44 16.16 -14.27 -9.69
N GLY A 45 17.35 -14.87 -9.58
CA GLY A 45 17.98 -15.60 -10.69
C GLY A 45 18.33 -14.71 -11.90
N ARG A 46 18.41 -13.39 -11.69
CA ARG A 46 18.70 -12.39 -12.72
C ARG A 46 19.78 -11.44 -12.26
N ARG A 47 20.55 -10.91 -13.20
CA ARG A 47 21.57 -9.88 -12.92
C ARG A 47 21.60 -8.85 -14.03
N ARG A 48 21.65 -7.57 -13.65
CA ARG A 48 21.78 -6.46 -14.59
C ARG A 48 23.21 -6.39 -15.13
N THR A 49 23.35 -6.08 -16.42
CA THR A 49 24.64 -5.94 -17.09
C THR A 49 24.62 -4.82 -18.13
N ASN A 50 25.80 -4.25 -18.39
CA ASN A 50 26.06 -3.29 -19.47
C ASN A 50 26.71 -3.97 -20.69
N GLU A 51 26.96 -5.28 -20.63
CA GLU A 51 27.64 -6.02 -21.69
C GLU A 51 26.71 -6.32 -22.88
N ILE A 52 25.40 -6.16 -22.70
CA ILE A 52 24.41 -6.28 -23.76
C ILE A 52 24.03 -4.87 -24.22
N ARG A 53 24.30 -4.59 -25.50
CA ARG A 53 23.90 -3.36 -26.17
C ARG A 53 22.42 -3.41 -26.54
N GLN A 54 21.74 -2.29 -26.37
CA GLN A 54 20.34 -2.11 -26.75
C GLN A 54 20.27 -1.27 -28.00
N PHE A 55 19.43 -1.68 -28.94
CA PHE A 55 19.25 -0.99 -30.22
C PHE A 55 17.77 -0.65 -30.41
N LEU A 56 17.51 0.57 -30.92
CA LEU A 56 16.22 0.97 -31.46
C LEU A 56 16.42 1.15 -32.97
N ASP A 57 15.74 0.32 -33.76
CA ASP A 57 16.04 0.14 -35.18
C ASP A 57 17.51 -0.29 -35.40
N GLU A 58 18.36 0.62 -35.89
CA GLU A 58 19.80 0.40 -36.09
C GLU A 58 20.68 1.24 -35.15
N ASP A 59 20.08 2.15 -34.38
CA ASP A 59 20.79 3.05 -33.48
C ASP A 59 21.02 2.38 -32.12
N GLU A 60 22.27 2.38 -31.66
CA GLU A 60 22.61 1.95 -30.30
C GLU A 60 22.08 2.97 -29.29
N VAL A 61 21.20 2.54 -28.39
CA VAL A 61 20.54 3.38 -27.37
C VAL A 61 20.96 3.03 -25.94
N SER A 62 22.00 2.21 -25.78
CA SER A 62 22.50 1.72 -24.48
C SER A 62 22.92 2.85 -23.50
N ASP A 63 23.28 4.03 -24.03
CA ASP A 63 23.80 5.17 -23.27
C ASP A 63 22.72 6.20 -22.89
N GLN A 64 21.49 6.03 -23.39
CA GLN A 64 20.40 6.95 -23.15
C GLN A 64 19.93 6.88 -21.70
N SER A 65 19.72 8.03 -21.06
CA SER A 65 19.35 8.13 -19.63
C SER A 65 18.04 7.41 -19.27
N SER A 66 17.12 7.32 -20.23
CA SER A 66 15.83 6.62 -20.09
C SER A 66 15.92 5.10 -20.33
N VAL A 67 17.08 4.59 -20.77
CA VAL A 67 17.29 3.17 -21.09
C VAL A 67 17.99 2.48 -19.93
N SER A 68 17.27 1.57 -19.26
CA SER A 68 17.81 0.81 -18.12
C SER A 68 18.73 -0.32 -18.58
N LYS A 69 19.66 -0.77 -17.71
CA LYS A 69 20.51 -1.95 -17.95
C LYS A 69 19.69 -3.20 -18.28
N VAL A 70 20.21 -4.05 -19.17
CA VAL A 70 19.58 -5.34 -19.50
C VAL A 70 19.74 -6.30 -18.34
N GLU A 71 18.71 -7.10 -18.09
CA GLU A 71 18.77 -8.22 -17.14
C GLU A 71 19.07 -9.53 -17.86
N VAL A 72 20.15 -10.20 -17.44
CA VAL A 72 20.46 -11.57 -17.86
C VAL A 72 19.93 -12.53 -16.81
N GLN A 73 19.13 -13.48 -17.25
CA GLN A 73 18.64 -14.57 -16.43
C GLN A 73 19.66 -15.70 -16.40
N TRP A 74 20.07 -16.12 -15.20
CA TRP A 74 21.04 -17.20 -14.99
C TRP A 74 20.43 -18.38 -14.21
N ILE A 75 19.25 -18.21 -13.61
CA ILE A 75 18.38 -19.28 -13.12
C ILE A 75 16.92 -18.96 -13.48
N SER A 76 16.15 -19.97 -13.89
CA SER A 76 14.74 -19.81 -14.24
C SER A 76 13.89 -19.34 -13.05
N THR A 77 12.87 -18.50 -13.28
CA THR A 77 11.92 -18.13 -12.22
C THR A 77 11.09 -19.31 -11.73
N LYS A 78 10.93 -20.34 -12.58
CA LYS A 78 10.26 -21.60 -12.21
C LYS A 78 11.04 -22.37 -11.15
N ALA A 79 12.37 -22.35 -11.21
CA ALA A 79 13.24 -22.97 -10.21
C ALA A 79 13.17 -22.25 -8.84
N LEU A 80 12.71 -20.99 -8.82
CA LEU A 80 12.58 -20.17 -7.60
C LEU A 80 11.11 -19.95 -7.18
N ASN A 81 10.18 -20.75 -7.71
CA ASN A 81 8.74 -20.57 -7.50
C ASN A 81 8.29 -20.74 -6.03
N PHE A 82 9.09 -21.45 -5.22
CA PHE A 82 8.84 -21.64 -3.80
C PHE A 82 8.74 -20.31 -3.04
N LYS A 83 9.44 -19.26 -3.50
CA LYS A 83 9.32 -17.91 -2.94
C LYS A 83 7.91 -17.35 -3.05
N SER A 84 7.31 -17.46 -4.24
CA SER A 84 5.94 -17.00 -4.49
C SER A 84 4.94 -17.79 -3.64
N ALA A 85 5.16 -19.10 -3.49
CA ALA A 85 4.36 -19.95 -2.63
C ALA A 85 4.46 -19.53 -1.15
N VAL A 86 5.66 -19.19 -0.66
CA VAL A 86 5.88 -18.68 0.70
C VAL A 86 5.15 -17.37 0.93
N HIS A 87 5.27 -16.37 0.04
CA HIS A 87 4.53 -15.12 0.17
C HIS A 87 3.01 -15.32 0.18
N THR A 88 2.52 -16.27 -0.63
CA THR A 88 1.10 -16.63 -0.68
C THR A 88 0.64 -17.24 0.65
N ARG A 89 1.41 -18.19 1.19
CA ARG A 89 1.13 -18.83 2.49
C ARG A 89 1.13 -17.80 3.62
N LEU A 90 2.15 -16.96 3.71
CA LEU A 90 2.20 -15.88 4.72
C LEU A 90 1.02 -14.92 4.60
N SER A 91 0.59 -14.57 3.38
CA SER A 91 -0.59 -13.73 3.16
C SER A 91 -1.88 -14.40 3.62
N ASN A 92 -2.00 -15.72 3.41
CA ASN A 92 -3.13 -16.51 3.92
C ASN A 92 -3.13 -16.56 5.45
N LEU A 93 -1.96 -16.75 6.08
CA LEU A 93 -1.84 -16.71 7.54
C LEU A 93 -2.25 -15.35 8.11
N LYS A 94 -1.80 -14.25 7.49
CA LYS A 94 -2.22 -12.90 7.88
C LYS A 94 -3.75 -12.75 7.79
N ARG A 95 -4.37 -13.20 6.70
CA ARG A 95 -5.85 -13.16 6.56
C ARG A 95 -6.59 -14.05 7.55
N LYS A 96 -5.99 -15.18 7.95
CA LYS A 96 -6.59 -16.15 8.88
C LYS A 96 -6.52 -15.69 10.34
N TYR A 97 -5.42 -15.06 10.74
CA TYR A 97 -5.11 -14.79 12.15
C TYR A 97 -5.08 -13.31 12.53
N CYS A 98 -4.76 -12.43 11.59
CA CYS A 98 -4.68 -11.01 11.87
C CYS A 98 -6.00 -10.30 11.57
N ILE A 99 -6.24 -9.24 12.32
CA ILE A 99 -7.33 -8.31 12.10
C ILE A 99 -6.73 -7.07 11.42
N PRO A 100 -7.26 -6.65 10.27
CA PRO A 100 -6.87 -5.39 9.66
C PRO A 100 -7.15 -4.23 10.61
N PHE A 101 -6.15 -3.41 10.89
CA PHE A 101 -6.27 -2.20 11.68
C PHE A 101 -5.49 -1.10 10.98
N SER A 102 -6.21 -0.17 10.35
CA SER A 102 -5.60 0.92 9.58
C SER A 102 -4.66 0.36 8.49
N SER A 103 -3.41 0.82 8.39
CA SER A 103 -2.40 0.31 7.45
C SER A 103 -1.67 -0.95 7.94
N MET A 104 -2.05 -1.50 9.10
CA MET A 104 -1.37 -2.60 9.75
C MET A 104 -2.29 -3.82 9.92
N ASN A 105 -1.66 -4.96 10.20
CA ASN A 105 -2.35 -6.18 10.61
C ASN A 105 -1.98 -6.44 12.06
N ILE A 106 -2.98 -6.43 12.95
CA ILE A 106 -2.79 -6.74 14.36
C ILE A 106 -3.17 -8.19 14.62
N LEU A 107 -2.39 -8.87 15.45
CA LEU A 107 -2.58 -10.27 15.78
C LEU A 107 -3.07 -10.35 17.24
N PRO A 108 -4.26 -10.89 17.51
CA PRO A 108 -4.71 -11.16 18.87
C PRO A 108 -3.70 -12.03 19.62
N THR A 109 -3.39 -11.68 20.87
CA THR A 109 -2.39 -12.43 21.68
C THR A 109 -2.80 -13.89 21.86
N SER A 110 -4.11 -14.15 21.98
CA SER A 110 -4.69 -15.50 22.07
C SER A 110 -4.42 -16.37 20.82
N LYS A 111 -4.06 -15.76 19.70
CA LYS A 111 -3.74 -16.43 18.42
C LYS A 111 -2.24 -16.42 18.08
N LEU A 112 -1.41 -15.79 18.91
CA LEU A 112 0.01 -15.61 18.63
C LEU A 112 0.76 -16.93 18.51
N GLU A 113 0.54 -17.85 19.45
CA GLU A 113 1.22 -19.15 19.44
C GLU A 113 0.87 -19.98 18.20
N GLU A 114 -0.44 -20.10 17.90
CA GLU A 114 -0.95 -20.82 16.74
C GLU A 114 -0.41 -20.22 15.43
N TYR A 115 -0.38 -18.88 15.33
CA TYR A 115 0.21 -18.17 14.20
C TYR A 115 1.70 -18.47 14.03
N LEU A 116 2.49 -18.41 15.12
CA LEU A 116 3.93 -18.67 15.07
C LEU A 116 4.24 -20.11 14.66
N ILE A 117 3.47 -21.09 15.12
CA ILE A 117 3.59 -22.49 14.70
C ILE A 117 3.38 -22.63 13.18
N GLU A 118 2.33 -22.02 12.63
CA GLU A 118 2.08 -22.08 11.19
C GLU A 118 3.10 -21.29 10.37
N VAL A 119 3.59 -20.16 10.87
CA VAL A 119 4.69 -19.42 10.22
C VAL A 119 5.98 -20.24 10.21
N GLU A 120 6.26 -21.01 11.27
CA GLU A 120 7.42 -21.90 11.31
C GLU A 120 7.32 -23.02 10.27
N ALA A 121 6.14 -23.61 10.09
CA ALA A 121 5.91 -24.57 9.01
C ALA A 121 6.15 -23.95 7.62
N VAL A 122 5.83 -22.66 7.44
CA VAL A 122 6.17 -21.93 6.20
C VAL A 122 7.68 -21.72 6.07
N ARG A 123 8.39 -21.45 7.18
CA ARG A 123 9.86 -21.33 7.19
C ARG A 123 10.53 -22.65 6.81
N GLU A 124 10.06 -23.78 7.33
CA GLU A 124 10.60 -25.10 6.98
C GLU A 124 10.39 -25.41 5.49
N TYR A 125 9.20 -25.14 4.95
CA TYR A 125 8.99 -25.25 3.49
C TYR A 125 9.91 -24.33 2.68
N PHE A 126 10.22 -23.13 3.18
CA PHE A 126 11.16 -22.23 2.54
C PHE A 126 12.58 -22.82 2.53
N LYS A 127 13.03 -23.38 3.66
CA LYS A 127 14.32 -24.08 3.77
C LYS A 127 14.40 -25.28 2.83
N GLU A 128 13.37 -26.11 2.75
CA GLU A 128 13.29 -27.22 1.80
C GLU A 128 13.39 -26.72 0.35
N GLY A 129 12.70 -25.62 0.02
CA GLY A 129 12.79 -24.99 -1.30
C GLY A 129 14.21 -24.54 -1.65
N ILE A 130 14.91 -23.90 -0.71
CA ILE A 130 16.31 -23.49 -0.86
C ILE A 130 17.21 -24.71 -1.05
N GLN A 131 17.06 -25.75 -0.23
CA GLN A 131 17.87 -26.96 -0.30
C GLN A 131 17.71 -27.65 -1.66
N ASN A 132 16.48 -27.83 -2.13
CA ASN A 132 16.20 -28.37 -3.46
C ASN A 132 16.85 -27.52 -4.58
N ALA A 133 16.83 -26.20 -4.44
CA ALA A 133 17.45 -25.30 -5.41
C ALA A 133 18.99 -25.37 -5.38
N LEU A 134 19.60 -25.56 -4.20
CA LEU A 134 21.03 -25.72 -4.02
C LEU A 134 21.52 -27.05 -4.59
N GLU A 135 20.77 -28.13 -4.42
CA GLU A 135 21.09 -29.45 -4.98
C GLU A 135 21.14 -29.42 -6.50
N ARG A 136 20.22 -28.68 -7.13
CA ARG A 136 20.10 -28.55 -8.59
C ARG A 136 20.76 -27.30 -9.15
N TYR A 137 21.60 -26.64 -8.36
CA TYR A 137 22.16 -25.33 -8.69
C TYR A 137 22.86 -25.29 -10.05
N GLU A 138 23.82 -26.18 -10.27
CA GLU A 138 24.58 -26.26 -11.53
C GLU A 138 23.70 -26.71 -12.70
N GLU A 139 22.75 -27.61 -12.46
CA GLU A 139 21.78 -28.07 -13.46
C GLU A 139 20.93 -26.89 -13.98
N TYR A 140 20.41 -26.04 -13.08
CA TYR A 140 19.61 -24.88 -13.47
C TYR A 140 20.38 -23.85 -14.27
N ILE A 141 21.64 -23.63 -13.95
CA ILE A 141 22.51 -22.74 -14.72
C ILE A 141 22.77 -23.34 -16.11
N GLN A 142 23.07 -24.63 -16.19
CA GLN A 142 23.29 -25.30 -17.45
C GLN A 142 22.04 -25.26 -18.35
N MET A 143 20.85 -25.47 -17.79
CA MET A 143 19.59 -25.34 -18.52
C MET A 143 19.40 -23.95 -19.15
N GLU A 144 19.74 -22.86 -18.44
CA GLU A 144 19.64 -21.50 -19.01
C GLU A 144 20.72 -21.25 -20.08
N LYS A 145 21.93 -21.80 -19.91
CA LYS A 145 23.00 -21.76 -20.93
C LYS A 145 22.58 -22.49 -22.20
N ASP A 146 22.00 -23.67 -22.08
CA ASP A 146 21.52 -24.48 -23.20
C ASP A 146 20.34 -23.82 -23.91
N ARG A 147 19.46 -23.14 -23.15
CA ARG A 147 18.33 -22.38 -23.69
C ARG A 147 18.78 -21.15 -24.49
N SER A 148 19.91 -20.55 -24.13
CA SER A 148 20.46 -19.36 -24.80
C SER A 148 21.97 -19.48 -25.03
N PRO A 149 22.42 -20.31 -25.99
CA PRO A 149 23.84 -20.61 -26.17
C PRO A 149 24.71 -19.38 -26.43
N LYS A 150 24.18 -18.37 -27.11
CA LYS A 150 24.86 -17.08 -27.38
C LYS A 150 25.15 -16.27 -26.10
N LEU A 151 24.44 -16.53 -25.02
CA LEU A 151 24.61 -15.87 -23.73
C LEU A 151 25.33 -16.76 -22.71
N ALA A 152 25.73 -17.98 -23.08
CA ALA A 152 26.24 -18.96 -22.12
C ALA A 152 27.45 -18.47 -21.31
N GLU A 153 28.43 -17.83 -21.97
CA GLU A 153 29.59 -17.24 -21.29
C GLU A 153 29.19 -16.09 -20.37
N LEU A 154 28.24 -15.26 -20.79
CA LEU A 154 27.77 -14.13 -19.99
C LEU A 154 26.95 -14.61 -18.77
N ILE A 155 26.15 -15.66 -18.93
CA ILE A 155 25.45 -16.34 -17.82
C ILE A 155 26.46 -16.89 -16.82
N GLU A 156 27.51 -17.58 -17.30
CA GLU A 156 28.59 -18.12 -16.48
C GLU A 156 29.36 -17.04 -15.71
N LYS A 157 29.54 -15.87 -16.32
CA LYS A 157 30.19 -14.72 -15.70
C LYS A 157 29.31 -14.00 -14.67
N LEU A 158 28.00 -13.90 -14.93
CA LEU A 158 27.07 -13.13 -14.11
C LEU A 158 26.42 -13.93 -12.98
N ARG A 159 26.42 -15.27 -13.06
CA ARG A 159 25.87 -16.11 -12.00
C ARG A 159 26.52 -15.80 -10.66
N MET A 160 25.76 -15.98 -9.59
CA MET A 160 26.33 -15.92 -8.24
C MET A 160 27.22 -17.14 -7.98
N THR A 161 27.97 -17.14 -6.90
CA THR A 161 28.51 -18.41 -6.41
C THR A 161 27.38 -19.21 -5.73
N LYS A 162 27.56 -20.52 -5.55
CA LYS A 162 26.58 -21.34 -4.83
C LYS A 162 26.42 -20.88 -3.36
N ASP A 163 27.50 -20.47 -2.71
CA ASP A 163 27.51 -19.93 -1.35
C ASP A 163 26.78 -18.58 -1.25
N ASP A 164 27.05 -17.65 -2.18
CA ASP A 164 26.32 -16.37 -2.22
C ASP A 164 24.84 -16.58 -2.53
N PHE A 165 24.53 -17.57 -3.38
CA PHE A 165 23.15 -17.93 -3.70
C PHE A 165 22.41 -18.40 -2.44
N GLU A 166 22.99 -19.30 -1.65
CA GLU A 166 22.43 -19.73 -0.36
C GLU A 166 22.19 -18.55 0.58
N LYS A 167 23.21 -17.69 0.77
CA LYS A 167 23.15 -16.51 1.65
C LYS A 167 22.19 -15.43 1.19
N SER A 168 21.77 -15.46 -0.07
CA SER A 168 20.81 -14.49 -0.61
C SER A 168 19.39 -14.68 -0.06
N PHE A 169 19.10 -15.83 0.53
CA PHE A 169 17.79 -16.15 1.08
C PHE A 169 17.73 -15.85 2.58
N LEU A 170 16.72 -15.08 2.99
CA LEU A 170 16.48 -14.75 4.39
C LEU A 170 15.02 -15.03 4.73
N PHE A 171 14.79 -15.61 5.88
CA PHE A 171 13.46 -15.69 6.49
C PHE A 171 13.58 -15.27 7.95
N GLN A 172 13.05 -14.10 8.28
CA GLN A 172 13.17 -13.53 9.60
C GLN A 172 11.79 -13.22 10.19
N ILE A 173 11.54 -13.73 11.39
CA ILE A 173 10.38 -13.32 12.19
C ILE A 173 10.87 -12.28 13.19
N SER A 174 10.28 -11.08 13.13
CA SER A 174 10.56 -10.03 14.10
C SER A 174 9.91 -10.33 15.44
N HIS A 175 10.50 -9.82 16.51
CA HIS A 175 9.89 -9.90 17.84
C HIS A 175 8.49 -9.28 17.83
N PRO A 176 7.46 -9.93 18.40
CA PRO A 176 6.13 -9.35 18.50
C PRO A 176 6.17 -8.04 19.29
N ILE A 177 5.59 -6.98 18.72
CA ILE A 177 5.50 -5.67 19.38
C ILE A 177 4.12 -5.59 20.03
N PRO A 178 4.00 -5.45 21.36
CA PRO A 178 2.71 -5.24 22.02
C PRO A 178 1.97 -4.07 21.39
N PHE A 179 0.73 -4.34 21.00
CA PHE A 179 -0.18 -3.36 20.44
C PHE A 179 -1.41 -3.31 21.32
N THR A 180 -1.55 -2.19 22.02
CA THR A 180 -2.83 -1.83 22.61
C THR A 180 -3.44 -0.80 21.66
N PRO A 181 -4.67 -1.00 21.17
CA PRO A 181 -5.45 0.08 20.58
C PRO A 181 -5.75 1.07 21.72
N MET A 182 -4.76 1.88 22.13
CA MET A 182 -4.88 2.73 23.32
C MET A 182 -5.83 3.87 23.02
N SER A 183 -6.64 4.18 24.04
CA SER A 183 -7.10 5.53 24.36
C SER A 183 -6.11 6.58 23.83
N ILE A 184 -6.56 7.37 22.86
CA ILE A 184 -5.79 8.48 22.29
C ILE A 184 -5.77 9.61 23.34
N ASP A 185 -5.00 9.43 24.41
CA ASP A 185 -4.64 10.50 25.34
C ASP A 185 -3.22 10.94 25.00
N GLY A 186 -3.13 11.72 23.94
CA GLY A 186 -1.91 12.35 23.46
C GLY A 186 -2.26 13.22 22.27
N GLU A 187 -2.45 14.52 22.52
CA GLU A 187 -2.87 15.53 21.53
C GLU A 187 -2.01 15.53 20.25
N ASP A 188 -0.79 14.98 20.28
CA ASP A 188 0.17 14.97 19.17
C ASP A 188 0.18 13.67 18.32
N LEU A 189 -0.43 12.57 18.78
CA LEU A 189 -0.38 11.29 18.06
C LEU A 189 -1.49 11.19 16.99
N GLY A 190 -2.69 11.71 17.29
CA GLY A 190 -3.84 11.70 16.37
C GLY A 190 -3.53 12.38 15.03
N ASP A 191 -2.88 13.55 15.08
CA ASP A 191 -2.49 14.33 13.89
C ASP A 191 -1.41 13.63 13.06
N ARG A 192 -0.47 12.92 13.69
CA ARG A 192 0.56 12.17 12.96
C ARG A 192 -0.01 10.93 12.26
N TYR A 193 -0.96 10.24 12.91
CA TYR A 193 -1.64 9.10 12.30
C TYR A 193 -2.61 9.51 11.20
N SER A 194 -3.33 10.63 11.36
CA SER A 194 -4.22 11.17 10.32
C SER A 194 -3.43 11.60 9.08
N VAL A 195 -2.32 12.32 9.25
CA VAL A 195 -1.43 12.71 8.13
C VAL A 195 -0.83 11.48 7.44
N GLY A 196 -0.33 10.51 8.20
CA GLY A 196 0.24 9.27 7.63
C GLY A 196 -0.78 8.44 6.84
N LEU A 197 -2.04 8.43 7.26
CA LEU A 197 -3.10 7.68 6.58
C LEU A 197 -3.66 8.39 5.36
N ILE A 198 -3.76 9.72 5.39
CA ILE A 198 -4.08 10.52 4.21
C ILE A 198 -3.00 10.32 3.13
N GLN A 199 -1.72 10.26 3.53
CA GLN A 199 -0.62 9.92 2.64
C GLN A 199 -0.78 8.51 2.03
N ASP A 200 -1.18 7.53 2.84
CA ASP A 200 -1.36 6.13 2.40
C ASP A 200 -2.57 5.97 1.46
N ILE A 201 -3.67 6.69 1.71
CA ILE A 201 -4.81 6.79 0.79
C ILE A 201 -4.36 7.39 -0.55
N ALA A 202 -3.60 8.48 -0.50
CA ALA A 202 -3.07 9.15 -1.69
C ALA A 202 -2.17 8.24 -2.52
N LEU A 203 -1.21 7.55 -1.90
CA LEU A 203 -0.32 6.59 -2.57
C LEU A 203 -1.08 5.40 -3.15
N THR A 204 -2.12 4.93 -2.46
CA THR A 204 -2.97 3.84 -2.97
C THR A 204 -3.75 4.31 -4.20
N ALA A 205 -4.32 5.52 -4.17
CA ALA A 205 -5.02 6.10 -5.32
C ALA A 205 -4.08 6.35 -6.50
N GLU A 206 -2.85 6.83 -6.25
CA GLU A 206 -1.79 6.99 -7.26
C GLU A 206 -1.42 5.65 -7.91
N SER A 207 -1.30 4.59 -7.12
CA SER A 207 -1.03 3.24 -7.64
C SER A 207 -2.15 2.72 -8.53
N ILE A 208 -3.41 2.96 -8.15
CA ILE A 208 -4.57 2.61 -8.99
C ILE A 208 -4.54 3.43 -10.28
N TYR A 209 -4.26 4.74 -10.20
CA TYR A 209 -4.14 5.63 -11.36
C TYR A 209 -3.04 5.18 -12.34
N ALA A 210 -1.86 4.84 -11.83
CA ALA A 210 -0.76 4.30 -12.63
C ALA A 210 -1.13 2.97 -13.31
N SER A 211 -2.06 2.20 -12.72
CA SER A 211 -2.58 0.97 -13.33
C SER A 211 -3.68 1.20 -14.37
N CYS A 212 -4.23 2.43 -14.48
CA CYS A 212 -5.19 2.84 -15.52
C CYS A 212 -4.54 3.08 -16.90
N THR A 213 -3.41 2.44 -17.21
CA THR A 213 -2.75 2.54 -18.53
C THR A 213 -3.44 1.70 -19.61
N LYS A 214 -4.29 0.75 -19.21
CA LYS A 214 -5.08 -0.07 -20.11
C LYS A 214 -6.32 0.69 -20.60
N PRO A 215 -6.79 0.46 -21.84
CA PRO A 215 -7.99 1.11 -22.39
C PRO A 215 -9.31 0.58 -21.77
N LYS A 216 -9.20 -0.23 -20.70
CA LYS A 216 -10.29 -1.04 -20.19
C LYS A 216 -10.19 -1.19 -18.68
N ILE A 217 -11.28 -0.89 -17.98
CA ILE A 217 -11.46 -1.22 -16.56
C ILE A 217 -12.14 -2.60 -16.48
N ASP A 218 -11.51 -3.52 -15.74
CA ASP A 218 -12.00 -4.88 -15.48
C ASP A 218 -12.49 -5.05 -14.03
N GLN A 219 -13.04 -6.22 -13.70
CA GLN A 219 -13.56 -6.51 -12.35
C GLN A 219 -12.46 -6.38 -11.27
N THR A 220 -11.22 -6.78 -11.60
CA THR A 220 -10.04 -6.64 -10.72
C THR A 220 -9.83 -5.21 -10.26
N PHE A 221 -10.15 -4.26 -11.12
CA PHE A 221 -10.03 -2.84 -10.82
C PHE A 221 -11.15 -2.32 -9.90
N VAL A 222 -12.39 -2.77 -10.13
CA VAL A 222 -13.52 -2.47 -9.23
C VAL A 222 -13.23 -2.98 -7.83
N GLU A 223 -12.62 -4.16 -7.71
CA GLU A 223 -12.15 -4.71 -6.43
C GLU A 223 -11.09 -3.82 -5.77
N LYS A 224 -10.11 -3.29 -6.52
CA LYS A 224 -9.12 -2.33 -5.98
C LYS A 224 -9.77 -1.08 -5.44
N LEU A 225 -10.80 -0.57 -6.12
CA LEU A 225 -11.50 0.63 -5.68
C LEU A 225 -12.37 0.36 -4.44
N SER A 226 -13.03 -0.80 -4.39
CA SER A 226 -13.73 -1.25 -3.17
C SER A 226 -12.77 -1.39 -2.00
N ASN A 227 -11.58 -1.96 -2.22
CA ASN A 227 -10.55 -2.07 -1.18
C ASN A 227 -10.04 -0.70 -0.71
N LEU A 228 -9.91 0.28 -1.61
CA LEU A 228 -9.58 1.67 -1.23
C LEU A 228 -10.70 2.29 -0.38
N LYS A 229 -11.97 2.08 -0.74
CA LYS A 229 -13.11 2.50 0.08
C LYS A 229 -13.08 1.88 1.47
N ASP A 230 -12.87 0.57 1.57
CA ASP A 230 -12.84 -0.14 2.85
C ASP A 230 -11.67 0.35 3.73
N LYS A 231 -10.55 0.72 3.11
CA LYS A 231 -9.42 1.39 3.78
C LYS A 231 -9.79 2.78 4.30
N VAL A 232 -10.51 3.61 3.53
CA VAL A 232 -11.00 4.91 3.99
C VAL A 232 -12.06 4.77 5.09
N VAL A 233 -12.96 3.78 4.99
CA VAL A 233 -13.94 3.47 6.05
C VAL A 233 -13.21 3.05 7.33
N SER A 234 -12.12 2.31 7.22
CA SER A 234 -11.25 1.99 8.35
C SER A 234 -10.55 3.22 8.95
N PHE A 235 -10.60 4.40 8.30
CA PHE A 235 -10.02 5.65 8.77
C PHE A 235 -11.04 6.58 9.47
N MET A 236 -12.35 6.36 9.25
CA MET A 236 -13.43 7.17 9.84
C MET A 236 -13.43 7.24 11.38
N PHE A 237 -12.71 6.34 12.06
CA PHE A 237 -12.56 6.38 13.52
C PHE A 237 -11.54 7.41 14.02
N LEU A 238 -10.58 7.80 13.18
CA LEU A 238 -9.57 8.82 13.49
C LEU A 238 -10.01 10.21 13.04
N ASP A 239 -10.69 10.28 11.90
CA ASP A 239 -11.21 11.52 11.34
C ASP A 239 -12.55 11.23 10.65
N ASP A 240 -13.65 11.67 11.26
CA ASP A 240 -15.00 11.46 10.76
C ASP A 240 -15.25 12.14 9.41
N ARG A 241 -14.46 13.18 9.09
CA ARG A 241 -14.46 13.84 7.77
C ARG A 241 -14.07 12.88 6.64
N ALA A 242 -13.35 11.79 6.93
CA ALA A 242 -13.02 10.74 5.96
C ALA A 242 -14.26 10.07 5.35
N THR A 243 -15.41 10.14 6.03
CA THR A 243 -16.71 9.68 5.50
C THR A 243 -17.00 10.30 4.14
N LYS A 244 -16.63 11.57 3.93
CA LYS A 244 -16.83 12.26 2.64
C LYS A 244 -16.02 11.62 1.50
N ILE A 245 -14.83 11.12 1.80
CA ILE A 245 -14.01 10.39 0.83
C ILE A 245 -14.64 9.02 0.56
N ALA A 246 -15.06 8.29 1.60
CA ALA A 246 -15.70 6.98 1.44
C ALA A 246 -17.01 7.08 0.63
N ASP A 247 -17.84 8.09 0.91
CA ASP A 247 -19.08 8.37 0.18
C ASP A 247 -18.81 8.77 -1.27
N SER A 248 -17.74 9.54 -1.53
CA SER A 248 -17.31 9.85 -2.89
C SER A 248 -16.94 8.59 -3.67
N ILE A 249 -16.15 7.69 -3.06
CA ILE A 249 -15.76 6.42 -3.68
C ILE A 249 -16.95 5.50 -3.90
N GLN A 250 -17.84 5.38 -2.90
CA GLN A 250 -19.05 4.57 -3.01
C GLN A 250 -20.00 5.11 -4.08
N SER A 251 -20.10 6.44 -4.19
CA SER A 251 -20.87 7.07 -5.26
C SER A 251 -20.31 6.70 -6.61
N VAL A 252 -19.00 6.81 -6.85
CA VAL A 252 -18.40 6.39 -8.13
C VAL A 252 -18.68 4.92 -8.40
N LEU A 253 -18.43 4.02 -7.44
CA LEU A 253 -18.70 2.58 -7.56
C LEU A 253 -20.14 2.26 -7.97
N ASN A 254 -21.13 2.96 -7.40
CA ASN A 254 -22.54 2.76 -7.69
C ASN A 254 -22.96 3.22 -9.09
N HIS A 255 -22.19 4.10 -9.72
CA HIS A 255 -22.49 4.66 -11.04
C HIS A 255 -21.55 4.14 -12.14
N LEU A 256 -20.66 3.19 -11.83
CA LEU A 256 -19.90 2.50 -12.86
C LEU A 256 -20.86 1.62 -13.70
N PRO A 257 -20.83 1.73 -15.04
CA PRO A 257 -21.55 0.82 -15.92
C PRO A 257 -21.30 -0.66 -15.57
N SER A 258 -22.36 -1.46 -15.59
CA SER A 258 -22.25 -2.90 -15.39
C SER A 258 -21.54 -3.55 -16.58
N GLY A 259 -20.34 -4.09 -16.36
CA GLY A 259 -19.51 -4.70 -17.39
C GLY A 259 -18.14 -4.05 -17.49
N ASN A 260 -17.48 -4.18 -18.63
CA ASN A 260 -16.19 -3.53 -18.83
C ASN A 260 -16.38 -2.07 -19.26
N LEU A 261 -15.55 -1.16 -18.71
CA LEU A 261 -15.55 0.24 -19.16
C LEU A 261 -14.54 0.41 -20.26
N ASP A 262 -15.08 0.56 -21.47
CA ASP A 262 -14.30 0.68 -22.71
C ASP A 262 -14.43 2.11 -23.30
N SER A 263 -15.26 2.97 -22.70
CA SER A 263 -15.50 4.35 -23.16
C SER A 263 -14.33 5.27 -22.78
N PRO A 264 -13.74 5.99 -23.76
CA PRO A 264 -12.71 6.99 -23.50
C PRO A 264 -13.14 8.09 -22.52
N LEU A 265 -14.41 8.47 -22.53
CA LEU A 265 -14.99 9.49 -21.64
C LEU A 265 -15.04 9.00 -20.19
N HIS A 266 -15.52 7.78 -19.96
CA HIS A 266 -15.52 7.20 -18.61
C HIS A 266 -14.11 7.01 -18.07
N MET A 267 -13.16 6.63 -18.93
CA MET A 267 -11.76 6.48 -18.55
C MET A 267 -11.09 7.82 -18.19
N SER A 268 -11.40 8.91 -18.90
CA SER A 268 -10.87 10.24 -18.58
C SER A 268 -11.45 10.76 -17.26
N LEU A 269 -12.78 10.74 -17.10
CA LEU A 269 -13.45 11.15 -15.85
C LEU A 269 -12.93 10.38 -14.64
N PHE A 270 -12.71 9.08 -14.81
CA PHE A 270 -12.19 8.23 -13.74
C PHE A 270 -10.73 8.57 -13.38
N ARG A 271 -9.89 8.85 -14.37
CA ARG A 271 -8.51 9.30 -14.18
C ARG A 271 -8.45 10.65 -13.46
N GLU A 272 -9.31 11.59 -13.85
CA GLU A 272 -9.43 12.90 -13.19
C GLU A 272 -9.82 12.76 -11.72
N TRP A 273 -10.75 11.86 -11.42
CA TRP A 273 -11.17 11.59 -10.05
C TRP A 273 -10.09 10.91 -9.21
N LEU A 274 -9.34 9.94 -9.76
CA LEU A 274 -8.22 9.34 -9.04
C LEU A 274 -7.07 10.34 -8.78
N LEU A 275 -6.81 11.26 -9.71
CA LEU A 275 -5.84 12.34 -9.51
C LEU A 275 -6.25 13.30 -8.39
N LEU A 276 -7.55 13.42 -8.11
CA LEU A 276 -8.06 14.14 -6.95
C LEU A 276 -7.69 13.42 -5.65
N LEU A 277 -7.87 12.10 -5.62
CA LEU A 277 -7.60 11.25 -4.46
C LEU A 277 -6.11 10.98 -4.22
N SER A 278 -5.26 11.15 -5.23
CA SER A 278 -3.82 10.89 -5.14
C SER A 278 -3.01 12.03 -4.52
N ASP A 279 -3.64 13.12 -4.09
CA ASP A 279 -2.97 14.27 -3.48
C ASP A 279 -3.51 14.53 -2.08
N THR A 280 -2.61 14.61 -1.10
CA THR A 280 -2.96 14.76 0.31
C THR A 280 -3.63 16.09 0.63
N ASN A 281 -3.28 17.18 -0.06
CA ASN A 281 -3.94 18.48 0.13
C ASN A 281 -5.36 18.47 -0.44
N ARG A 282 -5.56 17.81 -1.58
CA ARG A 282 -6.89 17.67 -2.21
C ARG A 282 -7.80 16.79 -1.36
N LEU A 283 -7.29 15.68 -0.82
CA LEU A 283 -8.01 14.84 0.14
C LEU A 283 -8.46 15.61 1.38
N ASN A 284 -7.57 16.43 1.95
CA ASN A 284 -7.93 17.30 3.09
C ASN A 284 -9.07 18.27 2.74
N ARG A 285 -9.08 18.86 1.53
CA ARG A 285 -10.17 19.74 1.08
C ARG A 285 -11.49 19.00 0.87
N ILE A 286 -11.46 17.75 0.39
CA ILE A 286 -12.65 16.87 0.32
C ILE A 286 -13.19 16.64 1.74
N MET A 287 -12.31 16.30 2.68
CA MET A 287 -12.64 16.07 4.09
C MET A 287 -13.23 17.33 4.74
N ASP A 288 -12.70 18.51 4.43
CA ASP A 288 -13.24 19.79 4.90
C ASP A 288 -14.61 20.12 4.29
N GLY A 289 -15.00 19.46 3.19
CA GLY A 289 -16.25 19.72 2.49
C GLY A 289 -16.20 21.02 1.70
N ASP A 290 -15.06 21.34 1.11
CA ASP A 290 -14.89 22.48 0.22
C ASP A 290 -15.95 22.46 -0.90
N ASP A 291 -16.72 23.54 -1.02
CA ASP A 291 -17.85 23.65 -1.95
C ASP A 291 -17.42 23.48 -3.41
N LEU A 292 -16.20 23.90 -3.77
CA LEU A 292 -15.65 23.71 -5.12
C LEU A 292 -15.42 22.23 -5.41
N VAL A 293 -14.97 21.49 -4.40
CA VAL A 293 -14.69 20.05 -4.51
C VAL A 293 -15.98 19.25 -4.54
N THR A 294 -16.94 19.62 -3.70
CA THR A 294 -18.28 19.02 -3.69
C THR A 294 -19.00 19.27 -5.02
N GLY A 295 -18.89 20.48 -5.58
CA GLY A 295 -19.39 20.82 -6.90
C GLY A 295 -18.73 20.03 -8.02
N PHE A 296 -17.41 19.89 -7.99
CA PHE A 296 -16.65 19.10 -8.98
C PHE A 296 -16.96 17.60 -8.90
N ILE A 297 -17.09 17.03 -7.70
CA ILE A 297 -17.51 15.64 -7.50
C ILE A 297 -18.94 15.43 -8.04
N ALA A 298 -19.84 16.39 -7.82
CA ALA A 298 -21.19 16.36 -8.39
C ALA A 298 -21.19 16.48 -9.92
N GLU A 299 -20.30 17.28 -10.50
CA GLU A 299 -20.11 17.41 -11.94
C GLU A 299 -19.60 16.11 -12.56
N ILE A 300 -18.54 15.52 -12.00
CA ILE A 300 -18.03 14.20 -12.42
C ILE A 300 -19.15 13.15 -12.34
N LYS A 301 -19.90 13.13 -11.24
CA LYS A 301 -21.04 12.21 -11.05
C LYS A 301 -22.10 12.39 -12.14
N ASN A 302 -22.46 13.62 -12.47
CA ASN A 302 -23.45 13.88 -13.52
C ASN A 302 -22.94 13.44 -14.90
N ARG A 303 -21.66 13.68 -15.19
CA ARG A 303 -21.03 13.30 -16.45
C ARG A 303 -20.85 11.79 -16.63
N PHE A 304 -20.79 11.01 -15.55
CA PHE A 304 -20.89 9.54 -15.63
C PHE A 304 -22.27 9.05 -16.07
N ASN A 305 -23.33 9.86 -15.91
CA ASN A 305 -24.70 9.52 -16.31
C ASN A 305 -25.07 10.03 -17.70
N ASP A 306 -24.27 10.92 -18.30
CA ASP A 306 -24.50 11.43 -19.65
C ASP A 306 -24.02 10.41 -20.70
N LEU A 307 -24.98 9.68 -21.28
CA LEU A 307 -24.77 8.62 -22.28
C LEU A 307 -24.43 9.12 -23.70
N ASP A 308 -24.12 10.41 -23.88
CA ASP A 308 -23.97 11.01 -25.21
C ASP A 308 -22.50 11.12 -25.63
N ASP A 309 -21.97 10.05 -26.25
CA ASP A 309 -20.60 9.94 -26.78
C ASP A 309 -20.25 11.04 -27.79
N ASN A 310 -21.23 11.78 -28.33
CA ASN A 310 -21.01 12.85 -29.31
C ASN A 310 -20.47 14.16 -28.72
N LEU A 311 -20.51 14.37 -27.40
CA LEU A 311 -19.89 15.55 -26.76
C LEU A 311 -18.37 15.41 -26.58
N ALA A 312 -17.85 14.17 -26.56
CA ALA A 312 -16.43 13.89 -26.33
C ALA A 312 -15.52 14.38 -27.47
N ASN A 313 -16.04 14.56 -28.69
CA ASN A 313 -15.26 15.01 -29.84
C ASN A 313 -15.15 16.53 -29.98
N ASN A 314 -15.98 17.32 -29.26
CA ASN A 314 -15.93 18.79 -29.30
C ASN A 314 -15.47 19.45 -27.99
N THR A 315 -15.29 18.66 -26.93
CA THR A 315 -14.60 19.10 -25.72
C THR A 315 -13.40 18.20 -25.53
N GLY A 316 -12.26 18.59 -26.09
CA GLY A 316 -10.98 18.14 -25.54
C GLY A 316 -10.95 18.62 -24.09
N SER A 317 -11.38 17.77 -23.15
CA SER A 317 -11.43 18.14 -21.74
C SER A 317 -10.00 18.21 -21.25
N ILE A 318 -9.44 19.41 -21.34
CA ILE A 318 -8.30 19.79 -20.54
C ILE A 318 -8.76 19.59 -19.10
N PHE A 319 -8.12 18.68 -18.36
CA PHE A 319 -8.32 18.58 -16.92
C PHE A 319 -8.09 19.97 -16.31
N VAL A 320 -9.17 20.63 -15.93
CA VAL A 320 -9.09 21.90 -15.20
C VAL A 320 -9.04 21.52 -13.74
N ASP A 321 -7.84 21.57 -13.17
CA ASP A 321 -7.66 21.38 -11.74
C ASP A 321 -8.48 22.47 -11.00
N PRO A 322 -9.53 22.11 -10.24
CA PRO A 322 -10.33 23.07 -9.48
C PRO A 322 -9.50 23.81 -8.41
N PHE A 323 -8.24 23.39 -8.20
CA PHE A 323 -7.32 23.93 -7.23
C PHE A 323 -6.28 24.91 -7.81
N THR A 324 -6.30 25.20 -9.11
CA THR A 324 -5.31 26.10 -9.76
C THR A 324 -5.64 27.60 -9.73
N GLY A 325 -6.73 28.02 -9.06
CA GLY A 325 -7.13 29.43 -8.95
C GLY A 325 -6.83 30.07 -7.58
N ASN A 326 -5.98 31.10 -7.57
CA ASN A 326 -5.70 32.12 -6.53
C ASN A 326 -5.92 31.77 -5.04
N GLY A 327 -4.79 31.77 -4.32
CA GLY A 327 -4.70 31.48 -2.90
C GLY A 327 -5.63 32.27 -1.98
N ILE A 328 -6.14 31.55 -0.98
CA ILE A 328 -6.60 32.11 0.28
C ILE A 328 -5.49 31.78 1.29
N PRO A 329 -4.95 32.77 2.04
CA PRO A 329 -3.80 32.55 2.90
C PRO A 329 -4.11 31.50 3.97
N ALA A 330 -3.16 30.59 4.18
CA ALA A 330 -3.13 29.73 5.35
C ALA A 330 -3.32 30.59 6.61
N LYS A 331 -4.34 30.27 7.43
CA LYS A 331 -4.44 30.82 8.77
C LYS A 331 -3.22 30.33 9.56
N THR A 332 -2.21 31.18 9.65
CA THR A 332 -1.12 31.06 10.60
C THR A 332 -1.70 31.26 11.99
N SER A 333 -1.92 30.18 12.73
CA SER A 333 -2.01 30.22 14.18
C SER A 333 -0.59 30.48 14.71
N ASN A 334 -0.34 31.72 15.12
CA ASN A 334 0.82 32.08 15.93
C ASN A 334 0.79 31.28 17.24
N SER A 335 1.61 30.23 17.35
CA SER A 335 2.06 29.73 18.64
C SER A 335 3.56 29.98 18.77
N SER A 336 3.89 30.90 19.66
CA SER A 336 5.27 31.18 20.06
C SER A 336 5.78 29.98 20.85
N ILE A 337 6.56 29.10 20.22
CA ILE A 337 7.27 28.04 20.94
C ILE A 337 8.56 28.66 21.48
N THR A 338 8.59 28.93 22.78
CA THR A 338 9.85 29.09 23.52
C THR A 338 10.63 27.78 23.48
N PRO A 339 11.93 27.79 23.19
CA PRO A 339 12.73 26.57 23.12
C PRO A 339 12.99 26.06 24.55
N VAL A 340 12.39 24.93 24.91
CA VAL A 340 12.72 24.25 26.17
C VAL A 340 13.96 23.38 25.94
N SER A 341 14.96 23.67 26.78
CA SER A 341 16.28 23.07 26.88
C SER A 341 16.24 21.54 26.97
N ASN A 342 17.11 20.89 26.22
CA ASN A 342 17.57 19.52 26.50
C ASN A 342 18.14 19.49 27.92
N ASN A 343 17.48 18.78 28.85
CA ASN A 343 18.09 17.93 29.87
C ASN A 343 17.00 17.23 30.70
N ASP A 344 17.21 15.93 30.90
CA ASP A 344 16.62 15.05 31.90
C ASP A 344 15.13 14.68 31.79
N VAL A 345 14.81 13.57 31.09
CA VAL A 345 14.11 12.43 31.72
C VAL A 345 14.62 11.12 31.12
N VAL A 346 15.31 10.36 31.97
CA VAL A 346 15.86 9.02 31.75
C VAL A 346 14.76 8.03 31.38
N GLN A 347 14.97 7.32 30.26
CA GLN A 347 14.23 6.12 29.86
C GLN A 347 14.20 5.09 30.99
N LYS A 348 13.02 4.81 31.56
CA LYS A 348 12.81 3.57 32.34
C LYS A 348 12.51 2.43 31.38
N LYS A 349 13.57 1.70 31.05
CA LYS A 349 13.56 0.39 30.39
C LYS A 349 12.77 -0.60 31.27
N VAL A 350 11.55 -0.96 30.86
CA VAL A 350 10.82 -2.08 31.44
C VAL A 350 11.32 -3.34 30.74
N THR A 351 12.24 -4.04 31.39
CA THR A 351 12.77 -5.34 30.95
C THR A 351 11.79 -6.41 31.39
N PHE A 352 11.12 -7.09 30.45
CA PHE A 352 10.48 -8.36 30.73
C PHE A 352 11.48 -9.48 30.46
N SER A 353 11.96 -10.09 31.53
CA SER A 353 12.81 -11.28 31.48
C SER A 353 11.92 -12.50 31.31
N ILE A 354 11.86 -13.05 30.10
CA ILE A 354 11.53 -14.47 29.88
C ILE A 354 12.58 -15.04 28.93
N PRO A 355 13.31 -16.10 29.31
CA PRO A 355 14.26 -16.75 28.43
C PRO A 355 13.49 -17.66 27.48
N PHE A 356 13.40 -17.29 26.20
CA PHE A 356 13.09 -18.25 25.15
C PHE A 356 14.39 -18.96 24.76
N ASN A 357 14.55 -20.18 25.28
CA ASN A 357 15.31 -21.20 24.58
C ASN A 357 14.41 -21.78 23.48
N PHE A 358 15.04 -22.15 22.36
CA PHE A 358 14.51 -22.69 21.09
C PHE A 358 14.31 -21.66 19.98
#